data_AF-A0A061NBP6-F1
#
_entry.id   AF-A0A061NBP6-F1
#
_cell.length_a   1.000
_cell.length_b   1.000
_cell.length_c   1.000
_cell.angle_alpha   90.00
_cell.angle_beta   90.00
_cell.angle_gamma   90.00
#
_symmetry.space_group_name_H-M   'P 1'
#
loop_
_entity.id
_entity.type
_entity.pdbx_description
1 polymer ?
#
loop_
_entity_poly.entity_id
_entity_poly.type
_entity_poly.pdbx_seq_one_letter_code
_entity_poly.pdbx_strand_id
1 'polypeptide(L)'
;MLHWWRYRGRGAALREIEEETGVTDVSLYTSNTFDQFYSPDRNQIYLAPVFVGLVKDSTPIVLNDEHSEYRWLTIEAAKEQATMPGNDQVLEFIEKHFVQQAPREQLHIVTRSE
;
A
#
# COMPACT_ATOMS: atom_id res chain seq x y z
N MET A 1 -9.47 -3.17 13.49
CA MET A 1 -10.73 -2.66 12.89
C MET A 1 -10.94 -3.47 11.62
N LEU A 2 -11.99 -4.31 11.53
CA LEU A 2 -12.24 -5.19 10.39
C LEU A 2 -13.67 -4.91 9.91
N HIS A 3 -13.85 -4.02 8.93
CA HIS A 3 -15.19 -3.85 8.35
C HIS A 3 -15.29 -3.34 6.90
N TRP A 4 -14.18 -3.24 6.15
CA TRP A 4 -14.21 -2.62 4.82
C TRP A 4 -13.46 -3.40 3.74
N TRP A 5 -13.83 -4.66 3.49
CA TRP A 5 -13.44 -5.35 2.24
C TRP A 5 -14.64 -6.07 1.63
N ARG A 6 -15.57 -5.29 1.07
CA ARG A 6 -16.60 -5.80 0.15
C ARG A 6 -16.53 -5.02 -1.17
N TYR A 7 -16.05 -5.71 -2.20
CA TYR A 7 -16.24 -5.42 -3.64
C TYR A 7 -15.57 -4.23 -4.34
N ARG A 8 -14.83 -3.32 -3.68
CA ARG A 8 -14.12 -2.23 -4.40
C ARG A 8 -12.72 -1.94 -3.85
N GLY A 9 -11.83 -2.94 -3.86
CA GLY A 9 -10.47 -2.79 -3.30
C GLY A 9 -9.65 -1.63 -3.87
N ARG A 10 -9.82 -1.30 -5.16
CA ARG A 10 -9.16 -0.13 -5.77
C ARG A 10 -9.73 1.21 -5.30
N GLY A 11 -11.06 1.30 -5.19
CA GLY A 11 -11.73 2.51 -4.71
C GLY A 11 -11.44 2.75 -3.23
N ALA A 12 -11.37 1.68 -2.45
CA ALA A 12 -10.90 1.76 -1.07
C ALA A 12 -9.44 2.24 -1.02
N ALA A 13 -8.52 1.65 -1.80
CA ALA A 13 -7.12 2.08 -1.80
C ALA A 13 -6.93 3.57 -2.11
N LEU A 14 -7.63 4.11 -3.12
CA LEU A 14 -7.56 5.55 -3.43
C LEU A 14 -8.13 6.41 -2.31
N ARG A 15 -9.28 6.00 -1.74
CA ARG A 15 -9.91 6.71 -0.63
C ARG A 15 -9.02 6.72 0.61
N GLU A 16 -8.46 5.59 1.02
CA GLU A 16 -7.57 5.54 2.19
C GLU A 16 -6.30 6.38 1.97
N ILE A 17 -5.71 6.36 0.75
CA ILE A 17 -4.57 7.23 0.44
C ILE A 17 -4.94 8.71 0.64
N GLU A 18 -6.09 9.14 0.13
CA GLU A 18 -6.55 10.53 0.31
C GLU A 18 -6.84 10.84 1.78
N GLU A 19 -7.58 9.96 2.48
CA GLU A 19 -7.99 10.18 3.86
C GLU A 19 -6.81 10.14 4.84
N GLU A 20 -5.86 9.23 4.68
CA GLU A 20 -4.75 9.01 5.61
C GLU A 20 -3.53 9.90 5.30
N THR A 21 -3.36 10.34 4.05
CA THR A 21 -2.14 11.06 3.62
C THR A 21 -2.40 12.39 2.90
N GLY A 22 -3.64 12.70 2.54
CA GLY A 22 -4.00 13.89 1.76
C GLY A 22 -3.59 13.83 0.28
N VAL A 23 -3.05 12.70 -0.19
CA VAL A 23 -2.54 12.56 -1.56
C VAL A 23 -3.67 12.26 -2.53
N THR A 24 -3.77 13.07 -3.59
CA THR A 24 -4.76 12.89 -4.68
C THR A 24 -4.13 12.66 -6.05
N ASP A 25 -2.91 13.15 -6.30
CA ASP A 25 -2.13 12.91 -7.53
C ASP A 25 -1.21 11.69 -7.34
N VAL A 26 -1.78 10.49 -7.49
CA VAL A 26 -1.08 9.20 -7.35
C VAL A 26 -1.30 8.32 -8.57
N SER A 27 -0.20 7.77 -9.11
CA SER A 27 -0.27 6.69 -10.10
C SER A 27 -0.32 5.36 -9.36
N LEU A 28 -1.48 4.70 -9.39
CA LEU A 28 -1.75 3.52 -8.58
C LEU A 28 -1.61 2.24 -9.41
N TYR A 29 -0.91 1.24 -8.87
CA TYR A 29 -0.73 -0.08 -9.47
C TYR A 29 -1.18 -1.19 -8.53
N THR A 30 -1.68 -2.29 -9.09
CA THR A 30 -1.77 -3.55 -8.35
C THR A 30 -0.38 -4.17 -8.24
N SER A 31 0.05 -4.54 -7.03
CA SER A 31 1.37 -5.18 -6.86
C SER A 31 1.40 -6.62 -7.37
N ASN A 32 0.25 -7.29 -7.44
CA ASN A 32 0.13 -8.74 -7.61
C ASN A 32 0.75 -9.55 -6.46
N THR A 33 0.88 -8.94 -5.27
CA THR A 33 1.15 -9.61 -3.99
C THR A 33 0.10 -9.22 -2.94
N PHE A 34 0.17 -9.85 -1.78
CA PHE A 34 -0.77 -9.67 -0.67
C PHE A 34 -0.02 -9.53 0.65
N ASP A 35 -0.57 -8.71 1.55
CA ASP A 35 -0.25 -8.78 2.97
C ASP A 35 -1.18 -9.80 3.62
N GLN A 36 -0.59 -10.80 4.27
CA GLN A 36 -1.34 -11.94 4.78
C GLN A 36 -0.70 -12.55 6.01
N PHE A 37 -1.55 -12.93 6.95
CA PHE A 37 -1.15 -13.71 8.12
C PHE A 37 -2.35 -14.47 8.67
N TYR A 38 -2.07 -15.49 9.47
CA TYR A 38 -3.09 -16.18 10.23
C TYR A 38 -3.17 -15.56 11.64
N SER A 39 -4.37 -15.14 12.06
CA SER A 39 -4.68 -14.59 13.38
C SER A 39 -5.15 -15.73 14.28
N PRO A 40 -4.33 -16.21 15.24
CA PRO A 40 -4.70 -17.34 16.09
C PRO A 40 -5.82 -16.97 17.07
N ASP A 41 -5.85 -15.73 17.54
CA ASP A 41 -6.85 -15.19 18.48
C ASP A 41 -8.26 -15.18 17.89
N ARG A 42 -8.38 -14.92 16.57
CA ARG A 42 -9.66 -14.90 15.87
C ARG A 42 -9.90 -16.15 15.01
N ASN A 43 -8.94 -17.07 14.98
CA ASN A 43 -8.94 -18.28 14.16
C ASN A 43 -9.33 -18.01 12.69
N GLN A 44 -8.65 -17.05 12.06
CA GLN A 44 -8.95 -16.61 10.71
C GLN A 44 -7.70 -16.18 9.94
N ILE A 45 -7.78 -16.24 8.61
CA ILE A 45 -6.75 -15.72 7.72
C ILE A 45 -7.08 -14.26 7.41
N TYR A 46 -6.11 -13.38 7.64
CA TYR A 46 -6.11 -12.04 7.08
C TYR A 46 -5.45 -12.08 5.70
N LEU A 47 -6.08 -11.42 4.72
CA LEU A 47 -5.58 -11.31 3.36
C LEU A 47 -6.00 -9.95 2.80
N ALA A 48 -5.02 -9.10 2.51
CA ALA A 48 -5.25 -7.79 1.89
C ALA A 48 -4.39 -7.65 0.62
N PRO A 49 -4.97 -7.23 -0.51
CA PRO A 49 -4.20 -6.95 -1.72
C PRO A 49 -3.30 -5.73 -1.49
N VAL A 50 -2.03 -5.83 -1.90
CA VAL A 50 -1.08 -4.71 -1.82
C VAL A 50 -1.18 -3.88 -3.10
N PHE A 51 -1.22 -2.56 -2.94
CA PHE A 51 -1.14 -1.60 -4.03
C PHE A 51 0.17 -0.81 -3.93
N VAL A 52 0.66 -0.33 -5.07
CA VAL A 52 1.83 0.56 -5.13
C VAL A 52 1.36 1.90 -5.68
N GLY A 53 1.47 2.94 -4.86
CA GLY A 53 1.23 4.32 -5.28
C GLY A 53 2.55 5.01 -5.60
N LEU A 54 2.68 5.53 -6.81
CA LEU A 54 3.81 6.39 -7.19
C LEU A 54 3.37 7.85 -7.14
N VAL A 55 4.15 8.65 -6.41
CA VAL A 55 3.92 10.08 -6.22
C VAL A 55 5.21 10.85 -6.53
N LYS A 56 5.10 12.15 -6.74
CA LYS A 56 6.28 13.02 -6.92
C LYS A 56 6.97 13.23 -5.58
N ASP A 57 8.29 13.38 -5.56
CA ASP A 57 9.06 13.68 -4.34
C ASP A 57 8.57 14.94 -3.61
N SER A 58 8.00 15.90 -4.36
CA SER A 58 7.45 17.15 -3.82
C SER A 58 6.03 17.02 -3.28
N THR A 59 5.44 15.83 -3.24
CA THR A 59 4.05 15.62 -2.82
C THR A 59 3.91 15.89 -1.33
N PRO A 60 3.10 16.87 -0.91
CA PRO A 60 2.87 17.12 0.51
C PRO A 60 2.07 15.97 1.12
N ILE A 61 2.45 15.56 2.34
CA ILE A 61 1.72 14.58 3.14
C ILE A 61 1.04 15.30 4.30
N VAL A 62 -0.26 15.06 4.46
CA VAL A 62 -1.07 15.55 5.57
C VAL A 62 -1.76 14.34 6.19
N LEU A 63 -1.33 13.98 7.41
CA LEU A 63 -1.89 12.85 8.13
C LEU A 63 -3.22 13.21 8.78
N ASN A 64 -4.13 12.25 8.82
CA ASN A 64 -5.33 12.32 9.66
C ASN A 64 -5.04 11.84 11.09
N ASP A 65 -6.07 11.82 11.94
CA ASP A 65 -5.95 11.45 13.35
C ASP A 65 -5.61 9.96 13.60
N GLU A 66 -5.65 9.10 12.57
CA GLU A 66 -5.25 7.69 12.70
C GLU A 66 -3.72 7.53 12.73
N HIS A 67 -2.97 8.52 12.25
CA HIS A 67 -1.52 8.48 12.13
C HIS A 67 -0.85 9.73 12.71
N SER A 68 0.22 9.55 13.49
CA SER A 68 0.92 10.65 14.15
C SER A 68 2.21 11.10 13.46
N GLU A 69 2.83 10.23 12.66
CA GLU A 69 4.11 10.49 12.00
C GLU A 69 4.25 9.75 10.67
N TYR A 70 5.09 10.27 9.79
CA TYR A 70 5.48 9.60 8.55
C TYR A 70 6.95 9.85 8.23
N ARG A 71 7.56 8.95 7.47
CA ARG A 71 8.93 9.09 6.94
C ARG A 71 9.02 8.47 5.55
N TRP A 72 9.74 9.13 4.64
CA TRP A 72 10.21 8.52 3.41
C TRP A 72 11.50 7.75 3.69
N LEU A 73 11.52 6.45 3.37
CA LEU A 73 12.63 5.55 3.66
C LEU A 73 13.07 4.82 2.40
N THR A 74 14.32 4.38 2.36
CA THR A 74 14.74 3.35 1.40
C THR A 74 14.08 2.01 1.78
N ILE A 75 14.01 1.06 0.85
CA ILE A 75 13.42 -0.25 1.13
C ILE A 75 14.18 -0.96 2.26
N GLU A 76 15.51 -0.87 2.27
CA GLU A 76 16.35 -1.51 3.29
C GLU A 76 16.01 -0.96 4.67
N ALA A 77 15.93 0.36 4.82
CA ALA A 77 15.55 0.99 6.08
C ALA A 77 14.09 0.67 6.47
N ALA A 78 13.16 0.59 5.51
CA ALA A 78 11.78 0.20 5.77
C ALA A 78 11.67 -1.24 6.31
N LYS A 79 12.47 -2.17 5.77
CA LYS A 79 12.52 -3.56 6.24
C LYS A 79 13.03 -3.67 7.68
N GLU A 80 14.00 -2.84 8.08
CA GLU A 80 14.48 -2.80 9.47
C GLU A 80 13.41 -2.31 10.47
N GLN A 81 12.44 -1.53 10.00
CA GLN A 81 11.32 -1.04 10.82
C GLN A 81 10.09 -1.96 10.77
N ALA A 82 10.06 -2.95 9.87
CA ALA A 82 8.93 -3.86 9.71
C ALA A 82 8.79 -4.75 10.95
N THR A 83 7.68 -4.59 11.68
CA THR A 83 7.46 -5.32 12.94
C THR A 83 6.74 -6.65 12.76
N MET A 84 5.96 -6.81 11.67
CA MET A 84 5.21 -8.03 11.39
C MET A 84 5.99 -8.92 10.41
N PRO A 85 6.27 -10.19 10.77
CA PRO A 85 6.84 -11.14 9.82
C PRO A 85 6.00 -11.25 8.55
N GLY A 86 6.65 -11.20 7.38
CA GLY A 86 5.98 -11.21 6.07
C GLY A 86 5.87 -9.83 5.43
N ASN A 87 5.86 -8.73 6.21
CA ASN A 87 5.93 -7.39 5.63
C ASN A 87 7.28 -7.13 4.94
N ASP A 88 8.36 -7.73 5.44
CA ASP A 88 9.68 -7.74 4.80
C ASP A 88 9.64 -8.38 3.41
N GLN A 89 8.93 -9.51 3.27
CA GLN A 89 8.75 -10.20 1.99
C GLN A 89 7.93 -9.37 1.00
N VAL A 90 6.90 -8.66 1.48
CA VAL A 90 6.14 -7.71 0.66
C VAL A 90 7.07 -6.60 0.16
N LEU A 91 7.88 -6.00 1.03
CA LEU A 91 8.83 -4.94 0.66
C LEU A 91 9.87 -5.43 -0.36
N GLU A 92 10.43 -6.64 -0.19
CA GLU A 92 11.33 -7.25 -1.18
C GLU A 92 10.67 -7.44 -2.54
N PHE A 93 9.40 -7.84 -2.55
CA PHE A 93 8.63 -7.96 -3.78
C PHE A 93 8.47 -6.60 -4.48
N ILE A 94 8.10 -5.56 -3.72
CA ILE A 94 7.94 -4.20 -4.25
C ILE A 94 9.28 -3.69 -4.81
N GLU A 95 10.37 -3.86 -4.09
CA GLU A 95 11.70 -3.44 -4.52
C GLU A 95 12.06 -4.03 -5.88
N LYS A 96 11.92 -5.35 -6.02
CA LYS A 96 12.26 -6.07 -7.25
C LYS A 96 11.42 -5.65 -8.45
N HIS A 97 10.13 -5.38 -8.24
CA HIS A 97 9.16 -5.25 -9.33
C HIS A 97 8.70 -3.82 -9.63
N PHE A 98 8.93 -2.87 -8.72
CA PHE A 98 8.48 -1.49 -8.85
C PHE A 98 9.58 -0.45 -8.62
N VAL A 99 10.67 -0.81 -7.91
CA VAL A 99 11.79 0.11 -7.66
C VAL A 99 12.94 -0.17 -8.63
N GLN A 100 13.38 -1.43 -8.71
CA GLN A 100 14.49 -1.85 -9.58
C GLN A 100 14.08 -1.99 -11.05
N GLN A 101 12.78 -1.98 -11.33
CA GLN A 101 12.20 -2.13 -12.67
C GLN A 101 11.05 -1.15 -12.83
N ALA A 102 10.86 -0.64 -14.06
CA ALA A 102 9.67 0.13 -14.37
C ALA A 102 8.42 -0.74 -14.15
N PRO A 103 7.38 -0.21 -13.47
CA PRO A 103 6.13 -0.94 -13.27
C PRO A 103 5.53 -1.39 -14.60
N ARG A 104 4.89 -2.56 -14.60
CA ARG A 104 4.21 -3.07 -15.78
C ARG A 104 2.90 -2.30 -16.00
N GLU A 105 2.70 -1.77 -17.19
CA GLU A 105 1.47 -1.06 -17.57
C GLU A 105 0.20 -1.89 -17.37
N GLN A 106 0.28 -3.22 -17.51
CA GLN A 106 -0.87 -4.10 -17.27
C GLN A 106 -1.34 -4.11 -15.80
N LEU A 107 -0.50 -3.65 -14.88
CA LEU A 107 -0.80 -3.53 -13.45
C LEU A 107 -1.30 -2.12 -13.08
N HIS A 108 -1.24 -1.16 -14.01
CA HIS A 108 -1.69 0.20 -13.77
C HIS A 108 -3.21 0.26 -13.62
N ILE A 109 -3.67 0.97 -12.58
CA ILE A 109 -5.08 1.18 -12.31
C ILE A 109 -5.51 2.47 -12.99
N VAL A 110 -6.20 2.33 -14.13
CA VAL A 110 -6.82 3.47 -14.81
C VAL A 110 -8.04 3.93 -14.03
N THR A 111 -7.95 5.09 -13.39
CA THR A 111 -9.10 5.83 -12.87
C THR A 111 -9.83 6.45 -14.06
N ARG A 112 -10.98 5.87 -14.44
CA ARG A 112 -11.90 6.59 -15.32
C ARG A 112 -12.58 7.66 -14.48
N SER A 113 -12.51 8.91 -14.93
CA SER A 113 -13.42 9.96 -14.51
C SER A 113 -14.83 9.46 -14.87
N GLU A 114 -15.65 9.12 -13.87
CA GLU A 114 -17.10 8.97 -14.07
C GLU A 114 -17.75 10.34 -14.21
#